data_AF-A0A672T465-F1
#
_entry.id   AF-A0A672T465-F1
#
_cell.length_a   1.000
_cell.length_b   1.000
_cell.length_c   1.000
_cell.angle_alpha   90.00
_cell.angle_beta   90.00
_cell.angle_gamma   90.00
#
_symmetry.space_group_name_H-M   'P 1'
#
loop_
_entity.id
_entity.type
_entity.pdbx_description
1 polymer ?
#
loop_
_entity_poly.entity_id
_entity_poly.type
_entity_poly.pdbx_seq_one_letter_code
_entity_poly.pdbx_strand_id
1 'polypeptide(L)'
;MSQSPSQKLYLYGAIDDVDIDLHIDVTFLDEEIALAWDVIRSEPVIVRLHCSLTQYLNGPVPTVDVFQTMEYAEQRIPVLNEFCVVCDEPHVFQNGPMLRPTVCERELCVFAFQTLGVMNEAADEIATGAQVVDLLVSMCRSALESPRKVVIFEPYPSVVDPNDSQALAFNPRKKDYDRVMRALDSIASFREMTQAPYLEIKKQMDKHDPLAHPLLQLNVSSVCSCILFFSQQQLKFMHTPHQFLLLSSPPAKESNFRAAKGLFGSTFAFHGSHIENWHSILRNGLVVASNTRLQLHGAIYGSGIYLSPLSSISFGYSGLKTFTSQNPQFLQSRNLKCIALCEVITSPDLHKHGDIWVVPNTDHVCTRFFFVYEDGQVGDTSINTQDPGIHREILRVIGNQTATG
;
A
#
# COMPACT_ATOMS: atom_id res chain seq x y z
N MET A 1 -45.70 -26.62 -9.34
CA MET A 1 -44.32 -27.15 -9.53
C MET A 1 -43.38 -26.07 -9.03
N SER A 2 -42.74 -26.32 -7.89
CA SER A 2 -41.81 -25.41 -7.23
C SER A 2 -40.57 -25.21 -8.10
N GLN A 3 -40.31 -23.99 -8.56
CA GLN A 3 -39.00 -23.64 -9.10
C GLN A 3 -38.04 -23.47 -7.93
N SER A 4 -37.02 -24.33 -7.89
CA SER A 4 -35.90 -24.24 -6.96
C SER A 4 -35.10 -22.96 -7.22
N PRO A 5 -34.59 -22.27 -6.17
CA PRO A 5 -33.69 -21.13 -6.37
C PRO A 5 -32.41 -21.58 -7.07
N SER A 6 -31.99 -20.83 -8.08
CA SER A 6 -30.75 -21.08 -8.80
C SER A 6 -29.55 -20.77 -7.91
N GLN A 7 -28.97 -21.78 -7.28
CA GLN A 7 -27.69 -21.68 -6.59
C GLN A 7 -26.55 -21.68 -7.62
N LYS A 8 -25.74 -20.62 -7.64
CA LYS A 8 -24.41 -20.65 -8.28
C LYS A 8 -23.38 -20.89 -7.18
N LEU A 9 -22.76 -22.07 -7.20
CA LEU A 9 -21.70 -22.44 -6.28
C LEU A 9 -20.35 -22.36 -7.02
N TYR A 10 -19.44 -21.50 -6.57
CA TYR A 10 -18.06 -21.46 -7.06
C TYR A 10 -17.16 -22.17 -6.04
N LEU A 11 -16.83 -23.44 -6.28
CA LEU A 11 -15.97 -24.23 -5.41
C LEU A 11 -14.51 -24.15 -5.90
N TYR A 12 -13.63 -23.56 -5.09
CA TYR A 12 -12.19 -23.62 -5.26
C TYR A 12 -11.57 -24.38 -4.08
N GLY A 13 -10.96 -25.53 -4.33
CA GLY A 13 -10.50 -26.48 -3.30
C GLY A 13 -9.32 -26.02 -2.41
N ALA A 14 -8.96 -24.75 -2.43
CA ALA A 14 -7.91 -24.15 -1.59
C ALA A 14 -8.41 -23.01 -0.70
N ILE A 15 -9.70 -22.65 -0.78
CA ILE A 15 -10.30 -21.56 -0.02
C ILE A 15 -11.33 -22.17 0.93
N ASP A 16 -11.12 -21.92 2.22
CA ASP A 16 -11.89 -22.52 3.30
C ASP A 16 -13.22 -21.80 3.56
N ASP A 17 -13.29 -20.49 3.31
CA ASP A 17 -14.48 -19.69 3.57
C ASP A 17 -15.45 -19.61 2.39
N VAL A 18 -16.76 -19.52 2.68
CA VAL A 18 -17.88 -19.54 1.74
C VAL A 18 -18.93 -18.50 2.13
N ASP A 19 -19.43 -17.77 1.13
CA ASP A 19 -20.57 -16.85 1.26
C ASP A 19 -21.75 -17.38 0.41
N ILE A 20 -22.97 -17.42 0.97
CA ILE A 20 -24.18 -17.95 0.31
C ILE A 20 -25.32 -16.92 0.35
N ASP A 21 -25.83 -16.53 -0.82
CA ASP A 21 -26.91 -15.54 -0.95
C ASP A 21 -28.26 -16.19 -1.25
N LEU A 22 -29.27 -15.82 -0.45
CA LEU A 22 -30.68 -16.18 -0.64
C LEU A 22 -31.47 -14.92 -0.99
N HIS A 23 -32.08 -14.89 -2.17
CA HIS A 23 -32.88 -13.76 -2.62
C HIS A 23 -34.36 -14.05 -2.35
N ILE A 24 -34.99 -13.22 -1.52
CA ILE A 24 -36.39 -13.32 -1.13
C ILE A 24 -37.19 -12.25 -1.87
N ASP A 25 -38.08 -12.69 -2.75
CA ASP A 25 -39.04 -11.80 -3.42
C ASP A 25 -40.10 -11.34 -2.40
N VAL A 26 -40.20 -10.03 -2.18
CA VAL A 26 -41.09 -9.39 -1.20
C VAL A 26 -42.24 -8.61 -1.85
N THR A 27 -42.47 -8.79 -3.15
CA THR A 27 -43.58 -8.15 -3.87
C THR A 27 -44.96 -8.49 -3.30
N PHE A 28 -45.06 -9.61 -2.57
CA PHE A 28 -46.27 -10.06 -1.87
C PHE A 28 -46.67 -9.21 -0.66
N LEU A 29 -45.77 -8.39 -0.10
CA LEU A 29 -46.09 -7.53 1.04
C LEU A 29 -47.02 -6.40 0.60
N ASP A 30 -48.03 -6.08 1.41
CA ASP A 30 -48.86 -4.89 1.22
C ASP A 30 -48.05 -3.61 1.48
N GLU A 31 -48.45 -2.49 0.86
CA GLU A 31 -47.70 -1.22 0.93
C GLU A 31 -47.58 -0.68 2.36
N GLU A 32 -48.65 -0.78 3.17
CA GLU A 32 -48.62 -0.37 4.57
C GLU A 32 -47.69 -1.25 5.42
N ILE A 33 -47.59 -2.55 5.11
CA ILE A 33 -46.72 -3.50 5.82
C ILE A 33 -45.27 -3.27 5.43
N ALA A 34 -45.00 -3.12 4.13
CA ALA A 34 -43.68 -2.83 3.62
C ALA A 34 -43.13 -1.51 4.17
N LEU A 35 -43.95 -0.46 4.25
CA LEU A 35 -43.59 0.81 4.88
C LEU A 35 -43.32 0.66 6.38
N ALA A 36 -44.14 -0.12 7.10
CA ALA A 36 -43.94 -0.35 8.53
C ALA A 36 -42.69 -1.17 8.85
N TRP A 37 -42.23 -2.00 7.91
CA TRP A 37 -41.05 -2.85 8.04
C TRP A 37 -39.80 -2.27 7.37
N ASP A 38 -39.92 -1.08 6.78
CA ASP A 38 -38.87 -0.40 6.01
C ASP A 38 -38.33 -1.24 4.84
N VAL A 39 -39.24 -1.93 4.13
CA VAL A 39 -38.90 -2.82 3.01
C VAL A 39 -39.29 -2.21 1.66
N ILE A 40 -38.32 -2.09 0.76
CA ILE A 40 -38.49 -1.62 -0.61
C ILE A 40 -39.06 -2.75 -1.48
N ARG A 41 -40.36 -2.67 -1.81
CA ARG A 41 -41.07 -3.73 -2.56
C ARG A 41 -40.57 -4.00 -3.97
N SER A 42 -39.82 -3.07 -4.56
CA SER A 42 -39.28 -3.19 -5.92
C SER A 42 -37.99 -4.00 -6.02
N GLU A 43 -37.41 -4.43 -4.89
CA GLU A 43 -36.19 -5.23 -4.86
C GLU A 43 -36.30 -6.40 -3.87
N PRO A 44 -35.58 -7.51 -4.10
CA PRO A 44 -35.59 -8.64 -3.17
C PRO A 44 -34.83 -8.30 -1.87
N VAL A 45 -35.25 -8.92 -0.76
CA VAL A 45 -34.46 -8.97 0.47
C VAL A 45 -33.42 -10.08 0.32
N ILE A 46 -32.15 -9.75 0.52
CA ILE A 46 -31.04 -10.69 0.43
C ILE A 46 -30.67 -11.15 1.84
N VAL A 47 -30.57 -12.46 2.03
CA VAL A 47 -30.01 -13.08 3.24
C VAL A 47 -28.69 -13.74 2.87
N ARG A 48 -27.58 -13.21 3.38
CA ARG A 48 -26.22 -13.71 3.12
C ARG A 48 -25.71 -14.49 4.34
N LEU A 49 -25.26 -15.72 4.11
CA LEU A 49 -24.62 -16.55 5.13
C LEU A 49 -23.11 -16.60 4.89
N HIS A 50 -22.32 -16.26 5.90
CA HIS A 50 -20.86 -16.41 5.91
C HIS A 50 -20.46 -17.63 6.74
N CYS A 51 -19.72 -18.59 6.16
CA CYS A 51 -19.24 -19.76 6.92
C CYS A 51 -17.91 -20.32 6.38
N SER A 52 -17.20 -21.10 7.20
CA SER A 52 -16.00 -21.87 6.80
C SER A 52 -16.34 -23.36 6.63
N LEU A 53 -15.79 -24.00 5.61
CA LEU A 53 -16.01 -25.41 5.28
C LEU A 53 -15.19 -26.36 6.17
N THR A 54 -14.07 -25.92 6.73
CA THR A 54 -13.18 -26.78 7.53
C THR A 54 -13.03 -26.34 8.99
N GLN A 55 -13.37 -25.10 9.36
CA GLN A 55 -13.24 -24.60 10.74
C GLN A 55 -14.54 -24.71 11.57
N TYR A 56 -15.34 -25.76 11.36
CA TYR A 56 -16.64 -25.96 12.04
C TYR A 56 -16.55 -26.35 13.53
N LEU A 57 -15.35 -26.71 14.03
CA LEU A 57 -15.13 -27.07 15.45
C LEU A 57 -14.44 -25.97 16.26
N ASN A 58 -13.57 -25.17 15.64
CA ASN A 58 -12.70 -24.19 16.32
C ASN A 58 -12.59 -22.83 15.58
N GLY A 59 -13.43 -22.58 14.57
CA GLY A 59 -13.44 -21.35 13.78
C GLY A 59 -14.49 -20.34 14.24
N PRO A 60 -14.53 -19.15 13.59
CA PRO A 60 -15.58 -18.17 13.85
C PRO A 60 -16.98 -18.74 13.56
N VAL A 61 -17.95 -18.37 14.39
CA VAL A 61 -19.34 -18.80 14.22
C VAL A 61 -19.88 -18.22 12.91
N PRO A 62 -20.64 -19.00 12.11
CA PRO A 62 -21.28 -18.47 10.91
C PRO A 62 -22.13 -17.23 11.21
N THR A 63 -22.01 -16.19 10.39
CA THR A 63 -22.79 -14.94 10.50
C THR A 63 -23.82 -14.86 9.39
N VAL A 64 -24.90 -14.11 9.64
CA VAL A 64 -26.01 -13.92 8.70
C VAL A 64 -26.34 -12.43 8.61
N ASP A 65 -26.30 -11.91 7.40
CA ASP A 65 -26.68 -10.53 7.09
C ASP A 65 -27.97 -10.50 6.28
N VAL A 66 -28.81 -9.49 6.53
CA VAL A 66 -30.10 -9.28 5.84
C VAL A 66 -30.15 -7.84 5.34
N PHE A 67 -30.27 -7.64 4.02
CA PHE A 67 -30.23 -6.30 3.42
C PHE A 67 -30.99 -6.20 2.10
N GLN A 68 -31.29 -4.97 1.66
CA GLN A 68 -31.79 -4.64 0.33
C GLN A 68 -30.75 -3.78 -0.42
N THR A 69 -30.63 -3.95 -1.74
CA THR A 69 -29.45 -3.46 -2.49
C THR A 69 -29.37 -1.94 -2.52
N MET A 70 -30.50 -1.25 -2.74
CA MET A 70 -30.51 0.22 -2.82
C MET A 70 -30.30 0.88 -1.48
N GLU A 71 -31.01 0.45 -0.44
CA GLU A 71 -30.85 0.98 0.92
C GLU A 71 -29.44 0.73 1.44
N TYR A 72 -28.93 -0.49 1.24
CA TYR A 72 -27.56 -0.83 1.55
C TYR A 72 -26.60 0.08 0.79
N ALA A 73 -26.75 0.27 -0.53
CA ALA A 73 -25.87 1.15 -1.30
C ALA A 73 -25.92 2.61 -0.82
N GLU A 74 -27.09 3.15 -0.49
CA GLU A 74 -27.24 4.52 0.02
C GLU A 74 -26.57 4.70 1.40
N GLN A 75 -26.68 3.71 2.28
CA GLN A 75 -25.97 3.70 3.57
C GLN A 75 -24.47 3.45 3.39
N ARG A 76 -24.08 2.67 2.38
CA ARG A 76 -22.72 2.20 2.13
C ARG A 76 -21.84 3.20 1.43
N ILE A 77 -22.33 3.82 0.35
CA ILE A 77 -21.57 4.72 -0.52
C ILE A 77 -20.84 5.82 0.26
N PRO A 78 -21.43 6.47 1.28
CA PRO A 78 -20.73 7.48 2.08
C PRO A 78 -19.57 6.94 2.94
N VAL A 79 -19.60 5.65 3.31
CA VAL A 79 -18.65 4.99 4.23
C VAL A 79 -17.96 3.79 3.60
N LEU A 80 -17.94 3.70 2.27
CA LEU A 80 -17.44 2.54 1.51
C LEU A 80 -15.97 2.20 1.85
N ASN A 81 -15.22 3.24 2.22
CA ASN A 81 -13.82 3.19 2.58
C ASN A 81 -13.55 2.64 3.99
N GLU A 82 -14.59 2.52 4.82
CA GLU A 82 -14.50 2.00 6.18
C GLU A 82 -14.64 0.46 6.21
N PHE A 83 -14.89 -0.18 5.08
CA PHE A 83 -15.21 -1.62 5.03
C PHE A 83 -14.60 -2.31 3.81
N CYS A 84 -14.46 -3.62 3.91
CA CYS A 84 -13.83 -4.43 2.89
C CYS A 84 -14.69 -4.53 1.62
N VAL A 85 -14.10 -4.24 0.47
CA VAL A 85 -14.82 -4.31 -0.81
C VAL A 85 -15.10 -5.73 -1.34
N VAL A 86 -14.66 -6.76 -0.60
CA VAL A 86 -14.94 -8.17 -0.93
C VAL A 86 -15.81 -8.83 0.15
N CYS A 87 -15.39 -8.78 1.42
CA CYS A 87 -16.11 -9.42 2.54
C CYS A 87 -17.17 -8.52 3.18
N ASP A 88 -17.16 -7.22 2.89
CA ASP A 88 -18.00 -6.20 3.50
C ASP A 88 -17.87 -6.00 5.02
N GLU A 89 -16.96 -6.73 5.67
CA GLU A 89 -16.65 -6.51 7.08
C GLU A 89 -16.03 -5.12 7.31
N PRO A 90 -16.35 -4.46 8.44
CA PRO A 90 -15.74 -3.20 8.82
C PRO A 90 -14.23 -3.38 8.97
N HIS A 91 -13.50 -2.47 8.35
CA HIS A 91 -12.08 -2.39 8.57
C HIS A 91 -11.82 -1.94 10.00
N VAL A 92 -10.71 -2.43 10.56
CA VAL A 92 -10.24 -2.03 11.91
C VAL A 92 -9.81 -0.54 11.93
N PHE A 93 -9.77 0.12 10.77
CA PHE A 93 -9.45 1.54 10.61
C PHE A 93 -10.62 2.44 11.04
N GLN A 94 -10.64 2.83 12.31
CA GLN A 94 -11.59 3.85 12.82
C GLN A 94 -11.07 5.29 12.72
N ASN A 95 -9.94 5.54 12.03
CA ASN A 95 -9.28 6.86 12.02
C ASN A 95 -8.91 7.33 10.60
N GLY A 96 -9.93 7.60 9.79
CA GLY A 96 -9.81 8.34 8.53
C GLY A 96 -10.22 7.51 7.30
N PRO A 97 -10.82 8.11 6.27
CA PRO A 97 -11.28 7.38 5.11
C PRO A 97 -10.09 6.91 4.28
N MET A 98 -10.03 5.61 4.03
CA MET A 98 -9.14 5.05 3.02
C MET A 98 -9.59 5.59 1.66
N LEU A 99 -8.77 6.35 0.93
CA LEU A 99 -9.22 6.98 -0.33
C LEU A 99 -9.61 6.00 -1.46
N ARG A 100 -9.46 4.69 -1.26
CA ARG A 100 -9.80 3.65 -2.24
C ARG A 100 -10.43 2.42 -1.60
N PRO A 101 -11.29 1.70 -2.35
CA PRO A 101 -11.66 0.31 -2.10
C PRO A 101 -10.48 -0.54 -1.63
N THR A 102 -10.56 -1.09 -0.44
CA THR A 102 -9.51 -1.91 0.19
C THR A 102 -10.10 -3.19 0.75
N VAL A 103 -9.27 -4.20 0.94
CA VAL A 103 -9.71 -5.53 1.41
C VAL A 103 -9.25 -5.87 2.80
N CYS A 104 -10.11 -6.61 3.52
CA CYS A 104 -9.87 -7.19 4.83
C CYS A 104 -8.75 -8.25 4.78
N GLU A 105 -8.32 -8.72 5.95
CA GLU A 105 -7.26 -9.72 6.11
C GLU A 105 -7.67 -11.15 5.69
N ARG A 106 -8.95 -11.37 5.40
CA ARG A 106 -9.46 -12.68 4.94
C ARG A 106 -8.74 -13.07 3.65
N GLU A 107 -8.11 -14.24 3.64
CA GLU A 107 -7.28 -14.71 2.52
C GLU A 107 -8.03 -14.69 1.18
N LEU A 108 -9.32 -15.04 1.20
CA LEU A 108 -10.21 -14.95 0.04
C LEU A 108 -10.32 -13.51 -0.50
N CYS A 109 -10.36 -12.50 0.37
CA CYS A 109 -10.48 -11.09 -0.03
C CYS A 109 -9.19 -10.55 -0.61
N VAL A 110 -8.05 -10.88 0.02
CA VAL A 110 -6.72 -10.55 -0.50
C VAL A 110 -6.50 -11.20 -1.86
N PHE A 111 -6.84 -12.49 -1.99
CA PHE A 111 -6.73 -13.23 -3.24
C PHE A 111 -7.66 -12.67 -4.33
N ALA A 112 -8.94 -12.42 -4.02
CA ALA A 112 -9.91 -11.89 -4.97
C ALA A 112 -9.52 -10.49 -5.48
N PHE A 113 -9.00 -9.64 -4.61
CA PHE A 113 -8.55 -8.31 -4.97
C PHE A 113 -7.26 -8.32 -5.80
N GLN A 114 -6.24 -9.06 -5.35
CA GLN A 114 -4.91 -9.05 -5.99
C GLN A 114 -4.82 -9.95 -7.23
N THR A 115 -5.55 -11.06 -7.25
CA THR A 115 -5.40 -12.11 -8.29
C THR A 115 -6.57 -12.12 -9.27
N LEU A 116 -7.81 -11.90 -8.80
CA LEU A 116 -9.01 -11.91 -9.65
C LEU A 116 -9.37 -10.52 -10.18
N GLY A 117 -8.72 -9.47 -9.70
CA GLY A 117 -8.94 -8.10 -10.15
C GLY A 117 -10.34 -7.57 -9.84
N VAL A 118 -11.00 -8.10 -8.80
CA VAL A 118 -12.27 -7.54 -8.32
C VAL A 118 -12.02 -6.10 -7.90
N MET A 119 -12.71 -5.14 -8.53
CA MET A 119 -12.51 -3.68 -8.38
C MET A 119 -11.21 -3.11 -8.99
N ASN A 120 -10.48 -3.86 -9.84
CA ASN A 120 -9.26 -3.38 -10.50
C ASN A 120 -9.52 -2.26 -11.53
N GLU A 121 -10.77 -2.07 -11.97
CA GLU A 121 -11.16 -0.90 -12.79
C GLU A 121 -11.03 0.43 -12.02
N ALA A 122 -11.07 0.43 -10.67
CA ALA A 122 -10.71 1.60 -9.87
C ALA A 122 -9.18 1.80 -9.76
N ALA A 123 -8.38 0.80 -10.16
CA ALA A 123 -6.93 0.93 -10.32
C ALA A 123 -6.54 1.44 -11.71
N ASP A 124 -7.48 1.49 -12.68
CA ASP A 124 -7.27 2.08 -14.01
C ASP A 124 -7.20 3.62 -13.96
N GLU A 125 -7.63 4.24 -12.85
CA GLU A 125 -7.22 5.59 -12.53
C GLU A 125 -5.80 5.57 -11.95
N ILE A 126 -4.81 5.69 -12.84
CA ILE A 126 -3.55 6.39 -12.53
C ILE A 126 -3.87 7.89 -12.34
N ALA A 127 -4.80 8.19 -11.45
CA ALA A 127 -4.99 9.50 -10.81
C ALA A 127 -3.92 9.75 -9.74
N THR A 128 -2.98 8.82 -9.58
CA THR A 128 -1.76 9.05 -8.83
C THR A 128 -0.98 10.16 -9.50
N GLY A 129 -0.68 11.24 -8.77
CA GLY A 129 0.12 12.35 -9.31
C GLY A 129 1.38 11.81 -9.96
N ALA A 130 1.65 12.20 -11.22
CA ALA A 130 2.70 11.61 -12.05
C ALA A 130 4.10 11.59 -11.36
N GLN A 131 4.32 12.44 -10.36
CA GLN A 131 5.52 12.45 -9.51
C GLN A 131 5.70 11.16 -8.67
N VAL A 132 4.61 10.56 -8.17
CA VAL A 132 4.65 9.29 -7.43
C VAL A 132 5.03 8.16 -8.37
N VAL A 133 4.44 8.14 -9.58
CA VAL A 133 4.76 7.14 -10.60
C VAL A 133 6.24 7.22 -10.98
N ASP A 134 6.74 8.43 -11.25
CA ASP A 134 8.15 8.69 -11.58
C ASP A 134 9.10 8.25 -10.45
N LEU A 135 8.73 8.52 -9.19
CA LEU A 135 9.48 8.08 -8.02
C LEU A 135 9.57 6.54 -7.91
N LEU A 136 8.44 5.86 -8.07
CA LEU A 136 8.36 4.39 -7.98
C LEU A 136 9.15 3.70 -9.11
N VAL A 137 9.09 4.26 -10.32
CA VAL A 137 9.90 3.80 -11.46
C VAL A 137 11.39 4.03 -11.17
N SER A 138 11.76 5.18 -10.61
CA SER A 138 13.14 5.52 -10.26
C SER A 138 13.74 4.59 -9.18
N MET A 139 12.95 4.23 -8.17
CA MET A 139 13.36 3.25 -7.15
C MET A 139 13.52 1.85 -7.72
N CYS A 140 12.58 1.41 -8.56
CA CYS A 140 12.64 0.13 -9.26
C CYS A 140 13.91 0.03 -10.12
N ARG A 141 14.22 1.09 -10.88
CA ARG A 141 15.47 1.19 -11.66
C ARG A 141 16.70 1.08 -10.76
N SER A 142 16.76 1.87 -9.68
CA SER A 142 17.89 1.87 -8.75
C SER A 142 18.14 0.50 -8.10
N ALA A 143 17.06 -0.24 -7.81
CA ALA A 143 17.12 -1.59 -7.29
C ALA A 143 17.67 -2.59 -8.32
N LEU A 144 17.25 -2.48 -9.59
CA LEU A 144 17.74 -3.34 -10.70
C LEU A 144 19.19 -3.05 -11.10
N GLU A 145 19.62 -1.80 -11.04
CA GLU A 145 21.01 -1.39 -11.30
C GLU A 145 21.96 -1.79 -10.16
N SER A 146 21.42 -2.03 -8.96
CA SER A 146 22.24 -2.40 -7.81
C SER A 146 22.92 -3.77 -8.01
N PRO A 147 24.19 -3.93 -7.60
CA PRO A 147 24.82 -5.25 -7.54
C PRO A 147 24.09 -6.19 -6.55
N ARG A 148 23.28 -5.64 -5.65
CA ARG A 148 22.47 -6.37 -4.66
C ARG A 148 21.08 -6.72 -5.17
N LYS A 149 20.74 -6.48 -6.45
CA LYS A 149 19.38 -6.69 -7.03
C LYS A 149 18.76 -8.04 -6.66
N VAL A 150 19.57 -9.09 -6.58
CA VAL A 150 19.13 -10.45 -6.22
C VAL A 150 18.51 -10.53 -4.82
N VAL A 151 18.91 -9.63 -3.91
CA VAL A 151 18.48 -9.59 -2.51
C VAL A 151 17.42 -8.50 -2.28
N ILE A 152 17.50 -7.36 -2.98
CA ILE A 152 16.69 -6.17 -2.67
C ILE A 152 15.59 -5.87 -3.68
N PHE A 153 15.60 -6.49 -4.87
CA PHE A 153 14.54 -6.31 -5.85
C PHE A 153 13.37 -7.26 -5.53
N GLU A 154 12.73 -6.99 -4.40
CA GLU A 154 11.61 -7.75 -3.87
C GLU A 154 10.45 -6.84 -3.49
N PRO A 155 9.20 -7.17 -3.86
CA PRO A 155 8.81 -8.32 -4.68
C PRO A 155 9.29 -8.21 -6.13
N TYR A 156 9.65 -9.36 -6.70
CA TYR A 156 9.86 -9.50 -8.14
C TYR A 156 8.49 -9.49 -8.87
N PRO A 157 8.35 -8.76 -10.00
CA PRO A 157 7.07 -8.65 -10.71
C PRO A 157 6.58 -10.00 -11.24
N SER A 158 5.27 -10.20 -11.25
CA SER A 158 4.62 -11.37 -11.84
C SER A 158 3.65 -10.91 -12.92
N VAL A 159 4.02 -11.06 -14.19
CA VAL A 159 3.24 -10.59 -15.35
C VAL A 159 3.02 -11.75 -16.32
N VAL A 160 1.77 -11.98 -16.71
CA VAL A 160 1.39 -12.93 -17.77
C VAL A 160 1.89 -12.42 -19.11
N ASP A 161 2.41 -13.31 -19.95
CA ASP A 161 2.88 -12.95 -21.29
C ASP A 161 1.70 -12.48 -22.16
N PRO A 162 1.73 -11.25 -22.73
CA PRO A 162 0.69 -10.77 -23.62
C PRO A 162 0.47 -11.65 -24.86
N ASN A 163 1.47 -12.43 -25.26
CA ASN A 163 1.41 -13.32 -26.42
C ASN A 163 1.17 -14.79 -26.04
N ASP A 164 1.29 -15.14 -24.76
CA ASP A 164 1.06 -16.50 -24.25
C ASP A 164 0.41 -16.47 -22.85
N SER A 165 -0.92 -16.63 -22.84
CA SER A 165 -1.73 -16.66 -21.62
C SER A 165 -1.37 -17.77 -20.63
N GLN A 166 -0.58 -18.78 -21.02
CA GLN A 166 -0.16 -19.88 -20.15
C GLN A 166 1.24 -19.66 -19.55
N ALA A 167 1.94 -18.60 -19.97
CA ALA A 167 3.28 -18.28 -19.53
C ALA A 167 3.34 -16.96 -18.76
N LEU A 168 4.29 -16.87 -17.83
CA LEU A 168 4.64 -15.61 -17.18
C LEU A 168 5.85 -15.00 -17.88
N ALA A 169 5.69 -13.82 -18.45
CA ALA A 169 6.78 -13.02 -18.99
C ALA A 169 7.72 -12.52 -17.89
N PHE A 170 7.18 -12.20 -16.71
CA PHE A 170 7.98 -12.01 -15.49
C PHE A 170 7.59 -13.09 -14.48
N ASN A 171 8.54 -13.98 -14.18
CA ASN A 171 8.31 -15.12 -13.29
C ASN A 171 9.20 -15.02 -12.04
N PRO A 172 8.62 -14.89 -10.82
CA PRO A 172 9.39 -14.84 -9.57
C PRO A 172 10.26 -16.08 -9.31
N ARG A 173 9.91 -17.25 -9.87
CA ARG A 173 10.69 -18.49 -9.76
C ARG A 173 11.86 -18.55 -10.76
N LYS A 174 11.80 -17.78 -11.85
CA LYS A 174 12.83 -17.69 -12.89
C LYS A 174 13.06 -16.22 -13.25
N LYS A 175 13.79 -15.54 -12.38
CA LYS A 175 14.01 -14.08 -12.46
C LYS A 175 14.93 -13.74 -13.63
N ASP A 176 14.47 -12.83 -14.49
CA ASP A 176 15.23 -12.26 -15.61
C ASP A 176 15.26 -10.73 -15.44
N TYR A 177 16.27 -10.26 -14.71
CA TYR A 177 16.43 -8.85 -14.40
C TYR A 177 16.69 -7.98 -15.63
N ASP A 178 17.34 -8.54 -16.67
CA ASP A 178 17.66 -7.80 -17.88
C ASP A 178 16.39 -7.57 -18.71
N ARG A 179 15.47 -8.55 -18.74
CA ARG A 179 14.16 -8.38 -19.39
C ARG A 179 13.30 -7.35 -18.67
N VAL A 180 13.34 -7.31 -17.33
CA VAL A 180 12.63 -6.28 -16.54
C VAL A 180 13.21 -4.90 -16.82
N MET A 181 14.54 -4.75 -16.85
CA MET A 181 15.19 -3.48 -17.17
C MET A 181 14.79 -2.96 -18.56
N ARG A 182 14.76 -3.83 -19.59
CA ARG A 182 14.33 -3.43 -20.94
C ARG A 182 12.88 -2.94 -21.00
N ALA A 183 11.97 -3.57 -20.26
CA ALA A 183 10.59 -3.10 -20.15
C ALA A 183 10.51 -1.76 -19.40
N LEU A 184 11.30 -1.61 -18.33
CA LEU A 184 11.38 -0.37 -17.54
C LEU A 184 11.94 0.81 -18.36
N ASP A 185 12.89 0.56 -19.26
CA ASP A 185 13.42 1.55 -20.21
C ASP A 185 12.39 2.03 -21.24
N SER A 186 11.31 1.26 -21.43
CA SER A 186 10.23 1.54 -22.38
C SER A 186 9.01 2.21 -21.70
N ILE A 187 9.08 2.46 -20.39
CA ILE A 187 8.05 3.21 -19.66
C ILE A 187 8.21 4.71 -19.95
N ALA A 188 7.10 5.35 -20.32
CA ALA A 188 7.06 6.78 -20.61
C ALA A 188 7.56 7.61 -19.42
N SER A 189 8.28 8.68 -19.72
CA SER A 189 8.75 9.64 -18.72
C SER A 189 7.60 10.44 -18.12
N PHE A 190 7.85 11.04 -16.95
CA PHE A 190 6.93 11.99 -16.32
C PHE A 190 6.40 13.05 -17.30
N ARG A 191 7.29 13.63 -18.12
CA ARG A 191 6.90 14.69 -19.08
C ARG A 191 5.91 14.18 -20.10
N GLU A 192 6.19 13.02 -20.69
CA GLU A 192 5.31 12.40 -21.68
C GLU A 192 3.94 12.06 -21.06
N MET A 193 3.94 11.49 -19.85
CA MET A 193 2.71 11.17 -19.12
C MET A 193 1.83 12.40 -18.81
N THR A 194 2.43 13.59 -18.60
CA THR A 194 1.67 14.83 -18.36
C THR A 194 1.22 15.56 -19.63
N GLN A 195 1.78 15.22 -20.79
CA GLN A 195 1.58 15.95 -22.05
C GLN A 195 0.51 15.36 -22.96
N ALA A 196 0.10 14.12 -22.74
CA ALA A 196 -0.91 13.44 -23.56
C ALA A 196 -1.89 12.61 -22.72
N PRO A 197 -3.09 12.31 -23.24
CA PRO A 197 -4.02 11.40 -22.59
C PRO A 197 -3.39 10.03 -22.35
N TYR A 198 -3.68 9.43 -21.20
CA TYR A 198 -3.07 8.16 -20.78
C TYR A 198 -3.24 7.03 -21.81
N LEU A 199 -4.39 6.96 -22.49
CA LEU A 199 -4.63 5.95 -23.52
C LEU A 199 -3.64 6.03 -24.69
N GLU A 200 -3.21 7.24 -25.05
CA GLU A 200 -2.21 7.44 -26.10
C GLU A 200 -0.81 7.04 -25.60
N ILE A 201 -0.48 7.41 -24.37
CA ILE A 201 0.77 7.02 -23.72
C ILE A 201 0.88 5.49 -23.59
N LYS A 202 -0.23 4.82 -23.24
CA LYS A 202 -0.31 3.36 -23.21
C LYS A 202 -0.01 2.75 -24.59
N LYS A 203 -0.67 3.22 -25.65
CA LYS A 203 -0.41 2.73 -27.02
C LYS A 203 1.05 2.93 -27.43
N GLN A 204 1.66 4.05 -27.03
CA GLN A 204 3.07 4.31 -27.28
C GLN A 204 3.97 3.32 -26.52
N MET A 205 3.70 3.07 -25.23
CA MET A 205 4.43 2.06 -24.44
C MET A 205 4.29 0.67 -25.05
N ASP A 206 3.07 0.22 -25.37
CA ASP A 206 2.79 -1.10 -25.95
C ASP A 206 3.51 -1.31 -27.30
N LYS A 207 3.70 -0.23 -28.06
CA LYS A 207 4.45 -0.26 -29.32
C LYS A 207 5.96 -0.45 -29.12
N HIS A 208 6.53 0.08 -28.04
CA HIS A 208 7.96 -0.06 -27.72
C HIS A 208 8.23 -1.40 -27.05
N ASP A 209 7.45 -1.74 -26.02
CA ASP A 209 7.51 -3.01 -25.33
C ASP A 209 6.12 -3.35 -24.73
N PRO A 210 5.49 -4.48 -25.14
CA PRO A 210 4.18 -4.87 -24.63
C PRO A 210 4.16 -5.18 -23.12
N LEU A 211 5.31 -5.29 -22.46
CA LEU A 211 5.41 -5.45 -21.01
C LEU A 211 5.59 -4.13 -20.24
N ALA A 212 5.81 -3.00 -20.92
CA ALA A 212 6.04 -1.71 -20.25
C ALA A 212 4.81 -1.26 -19.45
N HIS A 213 3.62 -1.27 -20.07
CA HIS A 213 2.39 -0.91 -19.38
C HIS A 213 2.04 -1.88 -18.24
N PRO A 214 2.03 -3.22 -18.42
CA PRO A 214 1.82 -4.16 -17.32
C PRO A 214 2.81 -3.99 -16.15
N LEU A 215 4.09 -3.72 -16.44
CA LEU A 215 5.10 -3.47 -15.42
C LEU A 215 4.83 -2.17 -14.66
N LEU A 216 4.47 -1.10 -15.38
CA LEU A 216 4.08 0.18 -14.78
C LEU A 216 2.87 0.00 -13.86
N GLN A 217 1.83 -0.68 -14.34
CA GLN A 217 0.61 -0.93 -13.59
C GLN A 217 0.90 -1.70 -12.30
N LEU A 218 1.73 -2.75 -12.33
CA LEU A 218 2.15 -3.47 -11.12
C LEU A 218 2.98 -2.60 -10.16
N ASN A 219 3.90 -1.80 -10.70
CA ASN A 219 4.74 -0.93 -9.86
C ASN A 219 3.88 0.10 -9.13
N VAL A 220 2.89 0.68 -9.81
CA VAL A 220 1.92 1.62 -9.25
C VAL A 220 0.96 0.91 -8.29
N SER A 221 0.29 -0.18 -8.70
CA SER A 221 -0.75 -0.83 -7.89
C SER A 221 -0.23 -1.43 -6.57
N SER A 222 1.02 -1.91 -6.55
CA SER A 222 1.63 -2.50 -5.35
C SER A 222 1.95 -1.50 -4.24
N VAL A 223 1.92 -0.19 -4.51
CA VAL A 223 2.34 0.86 -3.54
C VAL A 223 1.38 2.05 -3.49
N CYS A 224 0.63 2.34 -4.55
CA CYS A 224 -0.24 3.52 -4.63
C CYS A 224 -1.49 3.45 -3.76
N SER A 225 -1.90 2.27 -3.30
CA SER A 225 -2.90 2.16 -2.21
C SER A 225 -2.39 2.74 -0.88
N CYS A 226 -1.09 3.05 -0.79
CA CYS A 226 -0.41 3.43 0.44
C CYS A 226 0.30 4.79 0.38
N ILE A 227 0.48 5.43 -0.79
CA ILE A 227 1.24 6.69 -0.93
C ILE A 227 0.38 7.80 -1.53
N LEU A 228 0.26 8.92 -0.81
CA LEU A 228 -0.33 10.15 -1.31
C LEU A 228 0.71 11.24 -1.50
N PHE A 229 0.59 11.97 -2.62
CA PHE A 229 1.31 13.22 -2.81
C PHE A 229 0.77 14.27 -1.84
N PHE A 230 1.67 14.90 -1.11
CA PHE A 230 1.32 15.75 0.01
C PHE A 230 1.33 17.23 -0.38
N SER A 231 0.22 17.74 -0.93
CA SER A 231 0.14 19.09 -1.50
C SER A 231 -0.39 20.18 -0.55
N GLN A 232 -1.29 19.86 0.39
CA GLN A 232 -2.00 20.90 1.15
C GLN A 232 -1.45 21.20 2.56
N GLN A 233 -0.62 20.35 3.18
CA GLN A 233 -0.14 20.58 4.56
C GLN A 233 1.31 20.11 4.85
N GLN A 234 2.26 20.44 3.97
CA GLN A 234 3.68 20.04 4.08
C GLN A 234 4.33 20.31 5.45
N LEU A 235 5.23 19.39 5.86
CA LEU A 235 6.12 19.58 7.01
C LEU A 235 7.19 20.59 6.58
N LYS A 236 7.07 21.83 7.07
CA LYS A 236 7.86 22.96 6.55
C LYS A 236 9.35 22.80 6.84
N PHE A 237 9.67 22.22 7.99
CA PHE A 237 11.04 21.99 8.44
C PHE A 237 11.84 21.02 7.56
N MET A 238 11.19 20.23 6.69
CA MET A 238 11.90 19.32 5.79
C MET A 238 12.45 20.00 4.54
N HIS A 239 11.97 21.21 4.21
CA HIS A 239 12.50 22.03 3.10
C HIS A 239 12.62 21.30 1.76
N THR A 240 11.69 20.41 1.45
CA THR A 240 11.54 19.81 0.10
C THR A 240 10.08 19.87 -0.32
N PRO A 241 9.79 20.19 -1.59
CA PRO A 241 8.44 20.09 -2.14
C PRO A 241 8.02 18.63 -2.40
N HIS A 242 8.95 17.66 -2.39
CA HIS A 242 8.69 16.24 -2.63
C HIS A 242 8.47 15.50 -1.33
N GLN A 243 7.31 15.76 -0.72
CA GLN A 243 6.84 15.09 0.48
C GLN A 243 5.70 14.14 0.12
N PHE A 244 5.78 12.93 0.64
CA PHE A 244 4.80 11.88 0.40
C PHE A 244 4.32 11.36 1.75
N LEU A 245 3.00 11.22 1.89
CA LEU A 245 2.37 10.62 3.06
C LEU A 245 2.14 9.15 2.79
N LEU A 246 2.55 8.30 3.73
CA LEU A 246 2.34 6.86 3.68
C LEU A 246 1.18 6.51 4.61
N LEU A 247 0.03 6.19 4.01
CA LEU A 247 -1.22 5.98 4.73
C LEU A 247 -1.46 4.54 5.18
N SER A 248 -0.85 3.55 4.52
CA SER A 248 -1.24 2.16 4.72
C SER A 248 -0.01 1.26 4.90
N SER A 249 0.08 0.61 6.06
CA SER A 249 0.77 -0.68 6.20
C SER A 249 -0.24 -1.80 5.93
N PRO A 250 0.20 -3.05 5.65
CA PRO A 250 -0.73 -4.19 5.63
C PRO A 250 -1.64 -4.18 6.87
N PRO A 251 -2.96 -4.44 6.75
CA PRO A 251 -3.92 -4.25 7.86
C PRO A 251 -3.46 -4.89 9.19
N ALA A 252 -2.91 -6.11 9.13
CA ALA A 252 -2.41 -6.81 10.30
C ALA A 252 -1.27 -6.07 11.02
N LYS A 253 -0.35 -5.48 10.25
CA LYS A 253 0.78 -4.71 10.80
C LYS A 253 0.33 -3.40 11.43
N GLU A 254 -0.62 -2.70 10.80
CA GLU A 254 -1.18 -1.46 11.39
C GLU A 254 -2.02 -1.76 12.64
N SER A 255 -2.76 -2.87 12.66
CA SER A 255 -3.50 -3.34 13.83
C SER A 255 -2.57 -3.61 15.02
N ASN A 256 -1.48 -4.36 14.79
CA ASN A 256 -0.46 -4.61 15.81
C ASN A 256 0.19 -3.31 16.30
N PHE A 257 0.54 -2.41 15.38
CA PHE A 257 1.11 -1.11 15.72
C PHE A 257 0.15 -0.27 16.58
N ARG A 258 -1.13 -0.23 16.25
CA ARG A 258 -2.16 0.51 17.00
C ARG A 258 -2.37 -0.06 18.40
N ALA A 259 -2.44 -1.38 18.53
CA ALA A 259 -2.54 -2.04 19.82
C ALA A 259 -1.33 -1.69 20.71
N ALA A 260 -0.11 -1.78 20.16
CA ALA A 260 1.11 -1.42 20.87
C ALA A 260 1.17 0.07 21.23
N LYS A 261 0.69 0.96 20.34
CA LYS A 261 0.59 2.40 20.60
C LYS A 261 -0.36 2.73 21.75
N GLY A 262 -1.49 2.02 21.84
CA GLY A 262 -2.42 2.19 22.97
C GLY A 262 -1.80 1.81 24.32
N LEU A 263 -0.90 0.83 24.33
CA LEU A 263 -0.23 0.34 25.54
C LEU A 263 0.98 1.17 25.95
N PHE A 264 1.83 1.53 24.99
CA PHE A 264 3.17 2.08 25.25
C PHE A 264 3.34 3.52 24.79
N GLY A 265 2.40 4.07 24.03
CA GLY A 265 2.56 5.34 23.31
C GLY A 265 3.48 5.22 22.10
N SER A 266 3.69 6.35 21.42
CA SER A 266 4.58 6.44 20.26
C SER A 266 5.31 7.78 20.21
N THR A 267 6.41 7.81 19.46
CA THR A 267 7.18 9.02 19.13
C THR A 267 7.60 8.95 17.65
N PHE A 268 8.32 9.94 17.15
CA PHE A 268 8.80 9.97 15.77
C PHE A 268 10.32 9.89 15.69
N ALA A 269 10.84 9.22 14.67
CA ALA A 269 12.26 9.18 14.36
C ALA A 269 12.47 9.02 12.85
N PHE A 270 13.60 9.51 12.36
CA PHE A 270 13.98 9.36 10.97
C PHE A 270 14.65 8.02 10.70
N HIS A 271 14.42 7.48 9.50
CA HIS A 271 15.17 6.36 8.94
C HIS A 271 15.72 6.73 7.57
N GLY A 272 17.03 6.58 7.38
CA GLY A 272 17.68 6.79 6.09
C GLY A 272 18.12 5.48 5.48
N SER A 273 17.97 5.37 4.16
CA SER A 273 18.46 4.23 3.39
C SER A 273 18.75 4.66 1.96
N HIS A 274 19.70 3.98 1.33
CA HIS A 274 20.00 4.12 -0.10
C HIS A 274 18.75 3.89 -0.96
N ILE A 275 18.67 4.61 -2.09
CA ILE A 275 17.50 4.61 -2.96
C ILE A 275 17.11 3.23 -3.49
N GLU A 276 18.08 2.35 -3.76
CA GLU A 276 17.79 0.99 -4.24
C GLU A 276 16.97 0.14 -3.27
N ASN A 277 17.01 0.44 -1.97
CA ASN A 277 16.32 -0.36 -0.98
C ASN A 277 14.86 0.09 -0.85
N TRP A 278 14.51 1.32 -1.26
CA TRP A 278 13.15 1.85 -1.11
C TRP A 278 12.13 1.14 -2.00
N HIS A 279 12.55 0.51 -3.10
CA HIS A 279 11.68 -0.40 -3.88
C HIS A 279 11.05 -1.47 -2.98
N SER A 280 11.88 -2.08 -2.11
CA SER A 280 11.45 -3.13 -1.19
C SER A 280 10.83 -2.57 0.08
N ILE A 281 11.43 -1.54 0.68
CA ILE A 281 10.95 -0.95 1.94
C ILE A 281 9.52 -0.41 1.79
N LEU A 282 9.17 0.20 0.65
CA LEU A 282 7.81 0.72 0.42
C LEU A 282 6.76 -0.38 0.27
N ARG A 283 7.16 -1.62 -0.06
CA ARG A 283 6.24 -2.75 -0.27
C ARG A 283 6.16 -3.69 0.92
N ASN A 284 7.29 -3.92 1.57
CA ASN A 284 7.42 -4.87 2.68
C ASN A 284 7.50 -4.18 4.04
N GLY A 285 7.61 -2.84 4.06
CA GLY A 285 7.93 -2.06 5.24
C GLY A 285 9.40 -2.18 5.65
N LEU A 286 9.75 -1.50 6.74
CA LEU A 286 11.04 -1.69 7.38
C LEU A 286 11.10 -3.04 8.07
N VAL A 287 12.23 -3.74 7.89
CA VAL A 287 12.49 -5.07 8.42
C VAL A 287 13.77 -5.07 9.25
N VAL A 288 13.86 -5.99 10.22
CA VAL A 288 15.10 -6.23 10.96
C VAL A 288 16.09 -6.95 10.04
N ALA A 289 17.01 -6.17 9.45
CA ALA A 289 17.99 -6.68 8.52
C ALA A 289 19.23 -7.29 9.19
N SER A 290 19.42 -7.08 10.50
CA SER A 290 20.58 -7.53 11.25
C SER A 290 20.80 -9.05 11.12
N ASN A 291 22.06 -9.46 10.91
CA ASN A 291 22.50 -10.83 10.69
C ASN A 291 21.86 -11.53 9.47
N THR A 292 21.31 -10.76 8.52
CA THR A 292 20.76 -11.28 7.26
C THR A 292 21.55 -10.78 6.06
N ARG A 293 21.23 -11.29 4.86
CA ARG A 293 21.78 -10.81 3.58
C ARG A 293 21.42 -9.34 3.27
N LEU A 294 20.43 -8.78 3.97
CA LEU A 294 20.01 -7.38 3.81
C LEU A 294 20.90 -6.42 4.60
N GLN A 295 21.70 -6.90 5.56
CA GLN A 295 22.58 -6.05 6.37
C GLN A 295 23.66 -5.37 5.52
N LEU A 296 23.67 -4.03 5.51
CA LEU A 296 24.72 -3.21 4.89
C LEU A 296 25.73 -2.71 5.92
N HIS A 297 25.22 -2.22 7.06
CA HIS A 297 26.00 -1.64 8.14
C HIS A 297 26.00 -2.59 9.35
N GLY A 298 27.05 -2.56 10.16
CA GLY A 298 27.14 -3.38 11.36
C GLY A 298 26.02 -3.09 12.36
N ALA A 299 25.57 -4.12 13.08
CA ALA A 299 24.55 -4.00 14.12
C ALA A 299 25.19 -3.72 15.51
N ILE A 300 25.92 -2.61 15.62
CA ILE A 300 26.78 -2.32 16.80
C ILE A 300 26.01 -2.18 18.12
N TYR A 301 24.74 -1.76 18.07
CA TYR A 301 23.86 -1.61 19.23
C TYR A 301 22.81 -2.72 19.32
N GLY A 302 23.07 -3.86 18.67
CA GLY A 302 22.18 -5.01 18.67
C GLY A 302 21.31 -5.11 17.41
N SER A 303 20.54 -6.20 17.36
CA SER A 303 19.67 -6.53 16.23
C SER A 303 18.41 -5.68 16.23
N GLY A 304 18.12 -5.00 15.13
CA GLY A 304 16.90 -4.22 14.99
C GLY A 304 16.89 -3.26 13.80
N ILE A 305 15.80 -2.52 13.68
CA ILE A 305 15.67 -1.38 12.77
C ILE A 305 16.34 -0.17 13.44
N TYR A 306 17.30 0.45 12.75
CA TYR A 306 18.02 1.62 13.25
C TYR A 306 17.30 2.89 12.80
N LEU A 307 17.00 3.77 13.76
CA LEU A 307 16.40 5.08 13.55
C LEU A 307 17.14 6.14 14.38
N SER A 308 16.87 7.42 14.10
CA SER A 308 17.43 8.54 14.85
C SER A 308 16.41 9.68 14.95
N PRO A 309 16.26 10.35 16.10
CA PRO A 309 15.47 11.57 16.17
C PRO A 309 16.13 12.73 15.41
N LEU A 310 17.46 12.69 15.22
CA LEU A 310 18.21 13.66 14.44
C LEU A 310 18.24 13.30 12.95
N SER A 311 17.86 14.25 12.08
CA SER A 311 17.85 14.05 10.63
C SER A 311 19.25 13.84 10.04
N SER A 312 20.27 14.53 10.56
CA SER A 312 21.68 14.41 10.13
C SER A 312 22.19 12.97 10.12
N ILE A 313 21.91 12.22 11.19
CA ILE A 313 22.34 10.82 11.32
C ILE A 313 21.71 9.99 10.21
N SER A 314 20.38 10.08 10.03
CA SER A 314 19.65 9.31 9.03
C SER A 314 20.03 9.70 7.60
N PHE A 315 20.26 10.99 7.30
CA PHE A 315 20.78 11.40 5.99
C PHE A 315 22.15 10.77 5.67
N GLY A 316 22.98 10.51 6.67
CA GLY A 316 24.24 9.77 6.51
C GLY A 316 24.04 8.36 5.93
N TYR A 317 22.88 7.73 6.16
CA TYR A 317 22.54 6.40 5.64
C TYR A 317 21.72 6.42 4.34
N SER A 318 21.33 7.60 3.84
CA SER A 318 20.60 7.76 2.58
C SER A 318 21.46 7.61 1.32
N GLY A 319 22.79 7.55 1.48
CA GLY A 319 23.74 7.32 0.40
C GLY A 319 23.84 8.42 -0.67
N LEU A 320 24.79 8.27 -1.59
CA LEU A 320 24.87 9.02 -2.85
C LEU A 320 24.86 7.99 -3.99
N LYS A 321 23.96 8.12 -4.96
CA LYS A 321 23.99 7.34 -6.19
C LYS A 321 23.89 8.27 -7.39
N THR A 322 24.86 8.14 -8.31
CA THR A 322 24.85 8.72 -9.64
C THR A 322 24.35 7.69 -10.65
N PHE A 323 23.21 7.94 -11.33
CA PHE A 323 22.73 7.05 -12.40
C PHE A 323 23.60 7.16 -13.66
N THR A 324 23.91 6.02 -14.29
CA THR A 324 24.70 5.93 -15.54
C THR A 324 23.86 5.96 -16.82
N SER A 325 22.53 6.02 -16.74
CA SER A 325 21.62 5.99 -17.91
C SER A 325 21.65 7.30 -18.72
N GLN A 326 21.24 7.24 -20.00
CA GLN A 326 21.10 8.44 -20.85
C GLN A 326 19.78 9.20 -20.63
N ASN A 327 18.78 8.59 -19.97
CA ASN A 327 17.49 9.20 -19.66
C ASN A 327 17.36 9.44 -18.16
N PRO A 328 17.29 10.70 -17.69
CA PRO A 328 17.10 10.97 -16.27
C PRO A 328 15.66 10.63 -15.84
N GLN A 329 15.49 10.09 -14.63
CA GLN A 329 14.19 9.70 -14.07
C GLN A 329 14.09 10.19 -12.61
N PHE A 330 12.91 10.72 -12.23
CA PHE A 330 12.62 11.73 -11.19
C PHE A 330 13.07 13.17 -11.50
N LEU A 331 12.12 14.00 -11.97
CA LEU A 331 12.27 15.46 -12.18
C LEU A 331 13.56 15.92 -12.90
N GLN A 332 14.15 15.02 -13.69
CA GLN A 332 15.44 15.15 -14.38
C GLN A 332 16.69 15.03 -13.50
N SER A 333 16.55 14.83 -12.20
CA SER A 333 17.70 14.62 -11.32
C SER A 333 18.23 13.20 -11.41
N ARG A 334 19.55 13.07 -11.38
CA ARG A 334 20.22 11.76 -11.30
C ARG A 334 20.70 11.41 -9.89
N ASN A 335 20.43 12.27 -8.91
CA ASN A 335 21.01 12.16 -7.58
C ASN A 335 19.92 12.38 -6.53
N LEU A 336 19.20 11.31 -6.23
CA LEU A 336 18.10 11.34 -5.28
C LEU A 336 18.58 10.92 -3.90
N LYS A 337 18.23 11.71 -2.89
CA LYS A 337 18.34 11.32 -1.49
C LYS A 337 16.95 11.16 -0.90
N CYS A 338 16.78 10.07 -0.17
CA CYS A 338 15.50 9.69 0.40
C CYS A 338 15.63 9.47 1.90
N ILE A 339 14.67 9.98 2.66
CA ILE A 339 14.59 9.80 4.10
C ILE A 339 13.13 9.58 4.47
N ALA A 340 12.88 8.66 5.40
CA ALA A 340 11.57 8.43 5.97
C ALA A 340 11.47 9.04 7.36
N LEU A 341 10.28 9.55 7.70
CA LEU A 341 9.89 9.84 9.08
C LEU A 341 8.93 8.73 9.52
N CYS A 342 9.36 7.99 10.53
CA CYS A 342 8.66 6.85 11.08
C CYS A 342 8.04 7.22 12.43
N GLU A 343 6.85 6.68 12.68
CA GLU A 343 6.27 6.59 14.01
C GLU A 343 6.79 5.30 14.68
N VAL A 344 7.24 5.42 15.92
CA VAL A 344 7.94 4.36 16.66
C VAL A 344 7.27 4.18 18.01
N ILE A 345 6.94 2.94 18.35
CA ILE A 345 6.34 2.59 19.65
C ILE A 345 7.37 2.76 20.76
N THR A 346 6.98 3.43 21.86
CA THR A 346 7.84 3.66 23.03
C THR A 346 7.78 2.51 24.03
N SER A 347 7.86 1.27 23.54
CA SER A 347 7.90 0.05 24.36
C SER A 347 9.24 -0.10 25.10
N PRO A 348 9.31 -0.93 26.16
CA PRO A 348 10.57 -1.24 26.85
C PRO A 348 11.68 -1.80 25.93
N ASP A 349 11.30 -2.47 24.84
CA ASP A 349 12.24 -3.03 23.85
C ASP A 349 12.87 -1.98 22.92
N LEU A 350 12.46 -0.71 23.01
CA LEU A 350 13.09 0.38 22.26
C LEU A 350 14.43 0.73 22.90
N HIS A 351 15.53 0.29 22.28
CA HIS A 351 16.87 0.56 22.80
C HIS A 351 17.37 1.92 22.29
N LYS A 352 17.67 2.85 23.21
CA LYS A 352 18.18 4.19 22.89
C LYS A 352 19.64 4.35 23.30
N HIS A 353 20.51 4.56 22.33
CA HIS A 353 21.95 4.80 22.50
C HIS A 353 22.27 6.23 22.05
N GLY A 354 21.96 7.20 22.92
CA GLY A 354 21.95 8.62 22.54
C GLY A 354 20.90 8.87 21.46
N ASP A 355 21.35 9.41 20.32
CA ASP A 355 20.50 9.70 19.16
C ASP A 355 20.38 8.52 18.19
N ILE A 356 20.87 7.33 18.55
CA ILE A 356 20.71 6.11 17.74
C ILE A 356 19.76 5.17 18.45
N TRP A 357 18.63 4.88 17.81
CA TRP A 357 17.58 4.03 18.36
C TRP A 357 17.49 2.73 17.58
N VAL A 358 17.35 1.63 18.31
CA VAL A 358 17.26 0.29 17.73
C VAL A 358 15.93 -0.33 18.15
N VAL A 359 15.11 -0.70 17.16
CA VAL A 359 13.80 -1.31 17.37
C VAL A 359 13.86 -2.78 16.95
N PRO A 360 13.82 -3.74 17.88
CA PRO A 360 13.90 -5.16 17.57
C PRO A 360 12.63 -5.73 16.93
N ASN A 361 11.47 -5.11 17.17
CA ASN A 361 10.19 -5.56 16.63
C ASN A 361 9.78 -4.73 15.39
N THR A 362 9.59 -5.37 14.25
CA THR A 362 9.14 -4.72 13.01
C THR A 362 7.77 -4.08 13.12
N ASP A 363 6.91 -4.59 14.00
CA ASP A 363 5.54 -4.10 14.20
C ASP A 363 5.51 -2.85 15.09
N HIS A 364 6.65 -2.45 15.66
CA HIS A 364 6.80 -1.24 16.46
C HIS A 364 7.28 -0.03 15.63
N VAL A 365 7.39 -0.17 14.31
CA VAL A 365 7.81 0.90 13.39
C VAL A 365 6.83 1.01 12.23
N CYS A 366 6.25 2.18 12.05
CA CYS A 366 5.41 2.51 10.91
C CYS A 366 5.97 3.73 10.18
N THR A 367 6.20 3.62 8.88
CA THR A 367 6.65 4.77 8.06
C THR A 367 5.45 5.67 7.77
N ARG A 368 5.50 6.94 8.17
CA ARG A 368 4.41 7.90 7.98
C ARG A 368 4.68 8.89 6.86
N PHE A 369 5.91 9.37 6.74
CA PHE A 369 6.29 10.28 5.65
C PHE A 369 7.54 9.80 4.94
N PHE A 370 7.61 10.18 3.67
CA PHE A 370 8.76 9.95 2.83
C PHE A 370 9.12 11.23 2.11
N PHE A 371 10.40 11.60 2.16
CA PHE A 371 10.91 12.84 1.61
C PHE A 371 11.97 12.53 0.57
N VAL A 372 11.88 13.22 -0.56
CA VAL A 372 12.84 13.10 -1.66
C VAL A 372 13.53 14.44 -1.86
N TYR A 373 14.84 14.37 -2.05
CA TYR A 373 15.69 15.51 -2.35
C TYR A 373 16.44 15.24 -3.65
N GLU A 374 16.52 16.25 -4.50
CA GLU A 374 17.17 16.20 -5.80
C GLU A 374 18.59 16.75 -5.76
N ASP A 375 19.38 16.39 -6.77
CA ASP A 375 20.71 16.93 -7.04
C ASP A 375 21.68 16.84 -5.86
N GLY A 376 21.54 15.77 -5.07
CA GLY A 376 22.37 15.50 -3.90
C GLY A 376 22.11 16.43 -2.71
N GLN A 377 21.12 17.32 -2.81
CA GLN A 377 20.67 18.16 -1.71
C GLN A 377 20.15 17.30 -0.56
N VAL A 378 20.20 17.85 0.64
CA VAL A 378 19.55 17.30 1.83
C VAL A 378 18.72 18.41 2.47
N GLY A 379 17.70 18.02 3.22
CA GLY A 379 16.96 18.94 4.05
C GLY A 379 17.82 19.48 5.20
N ASP A 380 17.19 20.19 6.11
CA ASP A 380 17.86 20.64 7.31
C ASP A 380 18.38 19.43 8.12
N THR A 381 19.69 19.43 8.39
CA THR A 381 20.39 18.36 9.10
C THR A 381 20.33 18.51 10.62
N SER A 382 19.80 19.64 11.10
CA SER A 382 19.65 19.97 12.52
C SER A 382 18.28 19.61 13.09
N ILE A 383 17.39 19.02 12.29
CA ILE A 383 16.04 18.67 12.76
C ILE A 383 16.10 17.55 13.79
N ASN A 384 15.50 17.80 14.95
CA ASN A 384 15.28 16.82 15.99
C ASN A 384 13.78 16.58 16.19
N THR A 385 13.31 15.36 15.97
CA THR A 385 11.89 14.99 16.14
C THR A 385 11.40 15.07 17.59
N GLN A 386 12.32 15.11 18.56
CA GLN A 386 11.99 15.27 19.98
C GLN A 386 11.79 16.74 20.38
N ASP A 387 12.11 17.69 19.50
CA ASP A 387 11.83 19.10 19.76
C ASP A 387 10.32 19.34 19.81
N PRO A 388 9.76 19.96 20.88
CA PRO A 388 8.31 20.13 21.01
C PRO A 388 7.65 20.92 19.89
N GLY A 389 8.40 21.78 19.19
CA GLY A 389 7.91 22.48 17.99
C GLY A 389 7.71 21.54 16.81
N ILE A 390 8.76 20.77 16.48
CA ILE A 390 8.76 19.77 15.40
C ILE A 390 7.73 18.69 15.67
N HIS A 391 7.71 18.13 16.88
CA HIS A 391 6.78 17.08 17.28
C HIS A 391 5.31 17.51 17.12
N ARG A 392 4.97 18.73 17.57
CA ARG A 392 3.61 19.27 17.39
C ARG A 392 3.26 19.52 15.93
N GLU A 393 4.22 19.95 15.11
CA GLU A 393 3.99 20.12 13.68
C GLU A 393 3.69 18.79 13.00
N ILE A 394 4.45 17.73 13.33
CA ILE A 394 4.20 16.36 12.83
C ILE A 394 2.80 15.90 13.21
N LEU A 395 2.44 15.98 14.49
CA LEU A 395 1.12 15.56 14.97
C LEU A 395 -0.02 16.37 14.35
N ARG A 396 0.14 17.70 14.20
CA ARG A 396 -0.86 18.55 13.54
C ARG A 396 -1.08 18.11 12.11
N VAL A 397 0.01 17.83 11.39
CA VAL A 397 -0.05 17.41 10.00
C VAL A 397 -0.74 16.03 9.87
N ILE A 398 -0.37 15.06 10.72
CA ILE A 398 -1.04 13.75 10.73
C ILE A 398 -2.52 13.89 11.12
N GLY A 399 -2.83 14.63 12.19
CA GLY A 399 -4.18 14.77 12.73
C GLY A 399 -5.14 15.55 11.81
N ASN A 400 -4.64 16.54 11.06
CA ASN A 400 -5.47 17.23 10.09
C ASN A 400 -5.85 16.33 8.91
N GLN A 401 -4.99 15.40 8.51
CA GLN A 401 -5.32 14.42 7.46
C GLN A 401 -6.41 13.45 7.90
N THR A 402 -6.51 13.14 9.20
CA THR A 402 -7.62 12.33 9.75
C THR A 402 -8.94 13.09 9.87
N ALA A 403 -8.93 14.42 9.80
CA ALA A 403 -10.10 15.28 10.04
C ALA A 403 -10.72 15.89 8.77
N THR A 404 -9.98 15.90 7.65
CA THR A 404 -10.43 16.48 6.36
C THR A 404 -10.62 15.46 5.25
N GLY A 405 -10.47 14.17 5.56
CA GLY A 405 -10.72 13.07 4.64
C GLY A 405 -12.17 12.68 4.66
#